data_AF-A0AAU7W7X1-F1
#
_entry.id   AF-A0AAU7W7X1-F1
#
_cell.length_a   1.000
_cell.length_b   1.000
_cell.length_c   1.000
_cell.angle_alpha   90.00
_cell.angle_beta   90.00
_cell.angle_gamma   90.00
#
_symmetry.space_group_name_H-M   'P 1'
#
loop_
_entity.id
_entity.type
_entity.pdbx_description
1 polymer ?
#
loop_
_entity_poly.entity_id
_entity_poly.type
_entity_poly.pdbx_seq_one_letter_code
_entity_poly.pdbx_strand_id
1 'polypeptide(L)'
;MASFDFDSLTLGEVSIIEDLSGLSISAIAVAESPKGKALAALAMVAKRRSGEPTFTFNQAMALTLDEANAVIGLDDDEPAEDSDEGKGERSDESATE
;
A
#
# COMPACT_ATOMS: atom_id res chain seq x y z
N MET A 1 -12.12 -13.67 -6.54
CA MET A 1 -10.79 -13.64 -5.92
C MET A 1 -9.90 -12.80 -6.80
N ALA A 2 -10.01 -11.49 -6.65
CA ALA A 2 -9.02 -10.60 -7.21
C ALA A 2 -7.67 -10.95 -6.56
N SER A 3 -6.78 -11.50 -7.37
CA SER A 3 -5.42 -11.84 -6.99
C SER A 3 -4.56 -10.66 -7.41
N PHE A 4 -3.67 -10.21 -6.52
CA PHE A 4 -2.61 -9.29 -6.91
C PHE A 4 -1.84 -9.90 -8.10
N ASP A 5 -1.61 -9.09 -9.15
CA ASP A 5 -0.95 -9.56 -10.37
C ASP A 5 0.57 -9.49 -10.24
N PHE A 6 1.14 -10.63 -9.85
CA PHE A 6 2.59 -10.81 -9.69
C PHE A 6 3.32 -10.94 -11.04
N ASP A 7 2.64 -11.36 -12.11
CA ASP A 7 3.26 -11.64 -13.40
C ASP A 7 3.61 -10.36 -14.17
N SER A 8 2.89 -9.27 -13.91
CA SER A 8 3.19 -7.95 -14.50
C SER A 8 4.24 -7.14 -13.73
N LEU A 9 4.80 -7.68 -12.65
CA LEU A 9 5.86 -7.01 -11.91
C LEU A 9 7.15 -6.95 -12.73
N THR A 10 7.82 -5.80 -12.70
CA THR A 10 9.18 -5.69 -13.19
C THR A 10 10.16 -6.39 -12.24
N LEU A 11 11.32 -6.82 -12.74
CA LEU A 11 12.36 -7.43 -11.91
C LEU A 11 12.82 -6.52 -10.76
N GLY A 12 12.79 -5.20 -10.96
CA GLY A 12 13.10 -4.24 -9.91
C GLY A 12 12.05 -4.23 -8.79
N GLU A 13 10.77 -4.30 -9.15
CA GLU A 13 9.68 -4.38 -8.17
C GLU A 13 9.71 -5.71 -7.41
N VAL A 14 9.97 -6.82 -8.10
CA VAL A 14 10.18 -8.12 -7.46
C VAL A 14 11.31 -8.05 -6.43
N SER A 15 12.49 -7.54 -6.84
CA SER A 15 13.64 -7.39 -5.93
C SER A 15 13.28 -6.56 -4.71
N ILE A 16 12.61 -5.42 -4.90
CA ILE A 16 12.22 -4.53 -3.81
C ILE A 16 11.25 -5.22 -2.85
N ILE A 17 10.27 -5.96 -3.36
CA ILE A 17 9.32 -6.71 -2.52
C ILE A 17 10.05 -7.77 -1.71
N GLU A 18 10.95 -8.53 -2.33
CA GLU A 18 11.74 -9.56 -1.63
C GLU A 18 12.65 -8.96 -0.56
N ASP A 19 13.35 -7.87 -0.87
CA ASP A 19 14.25 -7.17 0.05
C ASP A 19 13.50 -6.62 1.28
N LEU A 20 12.34 -5.98 1.07
CA LEU A 20 11.57 -5.37 2.14
C LEU A 20 10.81 -6.41 2.99
N SER A 21 10.33 -7.48 2.35
CA SER A 21 9.57 -8.53 3.03
C SER A 21 10.45 -9.59 3.71
N GLY A 22 11.67 -9.80 3.20
CA GLY A 22 12.54 -10.91 3.59
C GLY A 22 12.03 -12.27 3.12
N LEU A 23 11.10 -12.32 2.17
CA LEU A 23 10.50 -13.52 1.60
C LEU A 23 10.66 -13.49 0.08
N SER A 24 10.83 -14.66 -0.53
CA SER A 24 10.80 -14.74 -2.00
C SER A 24 9.38 -14.51 -2.53
N ILE A 25 9.29 -14.02 -3.76
CA ILE A 25 8.00 -13.76 -4.42
C ILE A 25 7.15 -15.01 -4.52
N SER A 26 7.78 -16.17 -4.76
CA SER A 26 7.10 -17.46 -4.79
C SER A 26 6.51 -17.84 -3.44
N ALA A 27 7.16 -17.48 -2.33
CA ALA A 27 6.64 -17.74 -0.99
C ALA A 27 5.47 -16.81 -0.63
N ILE A 28 5.47 -15.58 -1.16
CA ILE A 28 4.38 -14.61 -0.97
C ILE A 28 3.14 -15.03 -1.77
N ALA A 29 3.31 -15.45 -3.02
CA ALA A 29 2.21 -15.83 -3.91
C ALA A 29 1.41 -17.06 -3.45
N VAL A 30 2.03 -17.94 -2.66
CA VAL A 30 1.37 -19.15 -2.10
C VAL A 30 0.85 -18.96 -0.68
N ALA A 31 1.13 -17.81 -0.05
CA ALA A 31 0.69 -17.55 1.31
C ALA A 31 -0.79 -17.12 1.31
N GLU A 32 -1.64 -17.83 2.06
CA GLU A 32 -3.05 -17.46 2.25
C GLU A 32 -3.22 -16.06 2.88
N SER A 33 -2.20 -15.57 3.58
CA SER A 33 -2.12 -14.19 4.04
C SER A 33 -0.65 -13.76 4.17
N PRO A 34 -0.16 -12.82 3.35
CA PRO A 34 1.22 -12.33 3.46
C PRO A 34 1.47 -11.74 4.86
N LYS A 35 2.68 -11.95 5.42
CA LYS A 35 3.07 -11.26 6.67
C LYS A 35 3.05 -9.75 6.46
N GLY A 36 2.80 -8.96 7.50
CA GLY A 36 2.63 -7.50 7.40
C GLY A 36 3.71 -6.75 6.59
N LYS A 37 4.97 -7.17 6.63
CA LYS A 37 6.03 -6.59 5.78
C LYS A 37 5.87 -6.89 4.29
N ALA A 38 5.47 -8.12 3.95
CA ALA A 38 5.18 -8.50 2.57
C ALA A 38 3.95 -7.73 2.06
N LEU A 39 2.91 -7.64 2.88
CA LEU A 39 1.71 -6.87 2.55
C LEU A 39 2.03 -5.39 2.33
N ALA A 40 2.79 -4.77 3.22
CA ALA A 40 3.24 -3.39 3.07
C ALA A 40 4.12 -3.19 1.82
N ALA A 41 4.98 -4.15 1.49
CA ALA A 41 5.81 -4.08 0.28
C ALA A 41 4.95 -4.14 -1.00
N LEU A 42 3.95 -5.02 -1.03
CA LEU A 42 2.99 -5.12 -2.13
C LEU A 42 2.14 -3.85 -2.26
N ALA A 43 1.61 -3.35 -1.14
CA ALA A 43 0.82 -2.11 -1.11
C ALA A 43 1.64 -0.90 -1.60
N MET A 44 2.92 -0.83 -1.23
CA MET A 44 3.81 0.23 -1.73
C MET A 44 3.94 0.17 -3.26
N VAL A 45 4.18 -1.02 -3.81
CA VAL A 45 4.32 -1.20 -5.27
C VAL A 45 3.00 -0.92 -5.99
N ALA A 46 1.88 -1.39 -5.45
CA ALA A 46 0.54 -1.09 -5.97
C ALA A 46 0.29 0.42 -6.06
N LYS A 47 0.48 1.15 -4.96
CA LYS A 47 0.33 2.61 -4.90
C LYS A 47 1.19 3.35 -5.93
N ARG A 48 2.46 2.94 -6.08
CA ARG A 48 3.36 3.50 -7.09
C ARG A 48 2.86 3.29 -8.51
N ARG A 49 2.32 2.11 -8.80
CA ARG A 49 1.73 1.77 -10.11
C ARG A 49 0.41 2.52 -10.35
N SER A 50 -0.35 2.82 -9.31
CA SER A 50 -1.62 3.56 -9.37
C SER A 50 -1.48 5.08 -9.49
N GLY A 51 -0.26 5.61 -9.57
CA GLY A 51 -0.02 7.05 -9.78
C GLY A 51 0.70 7.77 -8.63
N GLU A 52 1.12 7.05 -7.58
CA GLU A 52 1.86 7.61 -6.44
C GLU A 52 3.34 7.15 -6.42
N PRO A 53 4.18 7.52 -7.40
CA PRO A 53 5.52 6.96 -7.60
C PRO A 53 6.49 7.22 -6.43
N THR A 54 6.21 8.21 -5.59
CA THR A 54 7.01 8.59 -4.41
C THR A 54 6.55 7.89 -3.13
N PHE A 55 5.48 7.10 -3.18
CA PHE A 55 4.96 6.40 -2.00
C PHE A 55 6.04 5.49 -1.40
N THR A 56 6.23 5.57 -0.08
CA THR A 56 7.34 4.93 0.62
C THR A 56 6.91 3.70 1.38
N PHE A 57 7.85 2.81 1.68
CA PHE A 57 7.58 1.62 2.48
C PHE A 57 7.09 1.96 3.90
N ASN A 58 7.61 3.02 4.51
CA ASN A 58 7.17 3.45 5.83
C ASN A 58 5.71 3.95 5.82
N GLN A 59 5.27 4.59 4.73
CA GLN A 59 3.86 4.95 4.55
C GLN A 59 2.99 3.69 4.38
N ALA A 60 3.48 2.69 3.64
CA ALA A 60 2.78 1.41 3.52
C ALA A 60 2.66 0.66 4.86
N MET A 61 3.70 0.71 5.69
CA MET A 61 3.71 0.13 7.05
C MET A 61 2.77 0.86 8.03
N ALA A 62 2.33 2.07 7.70
CA ALA A 62 1.35 2.81 8.48
C ALA A 62 -0.10 2.46 8.11
N LEU A 63 -0.32 1.75 7.01
CA LEU A 63 -1.64 1.27 6.63
C LEU A 63 -2.11 0.19 7.60
N THR A 64 -3.41 0.21 7.87
CA THR A 64 -4.11 -0.92 8.47
C THR A 64 -4.13 -2.12 7.51
N LEU A 65 -4.45 -3.30 8.05
CA LEU A 65 -4.54 -4.51 7.23
C LEU A 65 -5.60 -4.35 6.12
N ASP A 66 -6.75 -3.77 6.47
CA ASP A 66 -7.87 -3.53 5.56
C ASP A 66 -7.49 -2.53 4.45
N GLU A 67 -6.86 -1.41 4.80
CA GLU A 67 -6.38 -0.45 3.78
C GLU A 67 -5.34 -1.08 2.86
N ALA A 68 -4.42 -1.88 3.40
CA ALA A 68 -3.40 -2.53 2.60
C ALA A 68 -4.01 -3.58 1.65
N ASN A 69 -4.96 -4.38 2.13
CA ASN A 69 -5.69 -5.36 1.32
C ASN A 69 -6.54 -4.70 0.23
N ALA A 70 -7.21 -3.58 0.54
CA ALA A 70 -7.95 -2.78 -0.44
C ALA A 70 -7.02 -2.25 -1.55
N VAL A 71 -5.82 -1.77 -1.18
CA VAL A 71 -4.82 -1.28 -2.14
C VAL A 71 -4.34 -2.37 -3.09
N ILE A 72 -4.15 -3.59 -2.61
CA ILE A 72 -3.66 -4.70 -3.44
C ILE A 72 -4.78 -5.54 -4.06
N GLY A 73 -6.03 -5.18 -3.81
CA GLY A 73 -7.22 -5.85 -4.35
C GLY A 73 -7.46 -7.25 -3.76
N LEU A 74 -7.06 -7.49 -2.50
CA LEU A 74 -7.39 -8.74 -1.79
C LEU A 74 -8.75 -8.72 -1.10
N ASP A 75 -9.37 -7.55 -0.93
CA ASP A 75 -10.76 -7.44 -0.49
C ASP A 75 -11.70 -7.49 -1.70
N ASP A 76 -12.53 -8.53 -1.76
CA ASP A 76 -13.56 -8.73 -2.80
C ASP A 76 -14.93 -8.11 -2.41
N ASP A 77 -14.99 -7.17 -1.45
CA ASP A 77 -16.25 -6.55 -1.00
C ASP A 77 -16.15 -5.02 -0.81
N GLU A 78 -16.67 -4.29 -1.81
CA GLU A 78 -17.11 -2.87 -1.83
C GLU A 78 -16.08 -1.70 -1.71
N PRO A 79 -16.35 -0.54 -2.35
CA PRO A 79 -15.37 0.51 -2.57
C PRO A 79 -15.06 1.29 -1.28
N ALA A 80 -13.77 1.35 -0.92
CA ALA A 80 -13.28 2.32 0.06
C ALA A 80 -13.44 3.73 -0.51
N GLU A 81 -14.37 4.50 0.06
CA GLU A 81 -14.47 5.93 -0.20
C GLU A 81 -13.21 6.65 0.28
N ASP A 82 -12.76 7.53 -0.60
CA ASP A 82 -11.64 8.45 -0.48
C ASP A 82 -11.65 9.22 0.85
N SER A 83 -10.50 9.31 1.49
CA SER A 83 -10.21 10.36 2.48
C SER A 83 -8.71 10.65 2.45
N ASP A 84 -8.34 11.30 1.36
CA ASP A 84 -7.18 12.19 1.25
C ASP A 84 -7.21 13.32 2.31
N GLU A 85 -6.03 13.92 2.49
CA GLU A 85 -5.75 15.22 3.13
C GLU A 85 -5.43 15.25 4.63
N GLY A 86 -4.25 14.74 4.95
CA GLY A 86 -3.37 15.36 5.94
C GLY A 86 -2.49 16.44 5.33
N LYS A 87 -2.91 17.72 5.36
CA LYS A 87 -2.02 18.91 5.26
C LYS A 87 -2.75 20.13 5.84
N GLY A 88 -2.34 20.65 7.00
CA GLY A 88 -1.59 21.93 7.13
C GLY A 88 -2.49 23.15 6.82
N GLU A 89 -2.73 24.16 7.66
CA GLU A 89 -1.83 24.90 8.55
C GLU A 89 -2.66 25.75 9.53
N ARG A 90 -2.01 26.18 10.61
CA ARG A 90 -2.51 27.10 11.66
C ARG A 90 -2.54 28.56 11.15
N SER A 91 -3.06 29.47 12.01
CA SER A 91 -3.10 30.96 11.96
C SER A 91 -4.49 31.48 11.55
N ASP A 92 -5.18 32.42 12.18
CA ASP A 92 -4.91 33.43 13.21
C ASP A 92 -6.31 33.87 13.72
N GLU A 93 -6.63 33.85 15.02
CA GLU A 93 -6.63 35.01 15.92
C GLU A 93 -7.48 36.25 15.49
N SER A 94 -8.50 36.53 16.33
CA SER A 94 -9.05 37.85 16.71
C SER A 94 -10.08 38.66 15.87
N ALA A 95 -11.09 39.12 16.63
CA ALA A 95 -11.89 40.37 16.55
C ALA A 95 -12.89 40.53 15.37
N THR A 96 -14.20 40.68 15.60
CA THR A 96 -14.98 41.93 15.85
C THR A 96 -16.36 41.64 15.22
N GLU A 97 -17.56 42.06 15.65
CA GLU A 97 -18.11 43.12 16.48
C GLU A 97 -19.40 42.61 17.14
#